data_AF-A0A4Q2QRT4-F1
#
_entry.id   AF-A0A4Q2QRT4-F1
#
_cell.length_a   1.000
_cell.length_b   1.000
_cell.length_c   1.000
_cell.angle_alpha   90.00
_cell.angle_beta   90.00
_cell.angle_gamma   90.00
#
_symmetry.space_group_name_H-M   'P 1'
#
loop_
_entity.id
_entity.type
_entity.pdbx_description
1 polymer ?
#
loop_
_entity_poly.entity_id
_entity_poly.type
_entity_poly.pdbx_seq_one_letter_code
_entity_poly.pdbx_strand_id
1 'polypeptide(L)'
;SIPSQVMNDPNFRRMYYVRYADDFVIGVIGSKKDAEHISRQVRNFITTSLGLEVNEAKTRIRHISEGVNFLGYEIRQADAKKLLKQKMQGRHALRRSTTGIVQLFVPDNIAAKFCHQKKYGCYENVKAVHRSSLQNLSEAEIVLTF
;
A
#
# COMPACT_ATOMS: atom_id res chain seq x y z
N SER A 1 15.61 30.91 -6.06
CA SER A 1 14.23 30.43 -6.24
C SER A 1 14.29 28.96 -6.61
N ILE A 2 13.80 28.06 -5.75
CA ILE A 2 13.88 26.61 -5.98
C ILE A 2 12.63 26.21 -6.78
N PRO A 3 12.75 25.63 -7.99
CA PRO A 3 11.59 25.23 -8.77
C PRO A 3 10.81 24.12 -8.06
N SER A 4 9.48 24.19 -8.10
CA SER A 4 8.59 23.22 -7.45
C SER A 4 8.63 21.81 -8.05
N GLN A 5 9.27 21.62 -9.21
CA GLN A 5 9.23 20.37 -10.00
C GLN A 5 10.58 20.04 -10.69
N VAL A 6 11.69 20.03 -9.95
CA VAL A 6 12.88 19.33 -10.45
C VAL A 6 12.73 17.84 -10.11
N MET A 7 12.09 17.08 -11.00
CA MET A 7 11.86 15.63 -10.81
C MET A 7 13.15 14.78 -10.91
N ASN A 8 14.22 15.34 -11.50
CA ASN A 8 15.50 14.65 -11.74
C ASN A 8 16.66 15.41 -11.09
N ASP A 9 16.58 15.73 -9.81
CA ASP A 9 17.76 16.14 -9.06
C ASP A 9 18.37 14.88 -8.40
N PRO A 10 19.55 14.40 -8.84
CA PRO A 10 20.20 13.22 -8.28
C PRO A 10 20.62 13.40 -6.81
N ASN A 11 20.64 14.65 -6.31
CA ASN A 11 20.89 14.96 -4.90
C ASN A 11 19.60 15.13 -4.09
N PHE A 12 18.43 14.96 -4.69
CA PHE A 12 17.14 15.12 -4.02
C PHE A 12 16.80 13.91 -3.16
N ARG A 13 17.41 13.88 -1.98
CA ARG A 13 17.13 12.89 -0.96
C ARG A 13 15.94 13.36 -0.14
N ARG A 14 14.83 12.65 -0.26
CA ARG A 14 13.66 12.83 0.62
C ARG A 14 13.41 11.56 1.41
N MET A 15 13.17 11.75 2.69
CA MET A 15 12.79 10.69 3.61
C MET A 15 11.39 11.00 4.13
N TYR A 16 10.52 9.98 4.10
CA TYR A 16 9.18 10.03 4.67
C TYR A 16 9.13 9.04 5.83
N TYR A 17 8.50 9.44 6.92
CA TYR A 17 8.33 8.62 8.10
C TYR A 17 6.87 8.60 8.50
N VAL A 18 6.32 7.40 8.66
CA VAL A 18 4.96 7.17 9.16
C VAL A 18 5.03 6.10 10.23
N ARG A 19 4.38 6.32 11.36
CA ARG A 19 4.31 5.38 12.48
C ARG A 19 2.87 5.23 12.97
N TYR A 20 2.51 3.99 13.29
CA TYR A 20 1.26 3.64 13.93
C TYR A 20 1.55 2.63 15.05
N ALA A 21 1.34 3.03 16.30
CA ALA A 21 1.73 2.26 17.48
C ALA A 21 3.20 1.80 17.39
N ASP A 22 3.44 0.49 17.29
CA ASP A 22 4.78 -0.11 17.19
C ASP A 22 5.25 -0.33 15.75
N ASP A 23 4.35 -0.26 14.76
CA ASP A 23 4.68 -0.46 13.35
C ASP A 23 5.00 0.89 12.68
N PHE A 24 6.13 0.97 11.98
CA PHE A 24 6.53 2.17 11.24
C PHE A 24 7.09 1.83 9.86
N VAL A 25 6.96 2.77 8.92
CA VAL A 25 7.49 2.69 7.56
C VAL A 25 8.32 3.92 7.27
N ILE A 26 9.48 3.69 6.67
CA ILE A 26 10.39 4.72 6.20
C ILE A 26 10.46 4.64 4.68
N GLY A 27 10.00 5.69 4.00
CA GLY A 27 10.17 5.85 2.56
C GLY A 27 11.44 6.63 2.27
N VAL A 28 12.34 6.08 1.44
CA VAL A 28 13.59 6.74 1.05
C VAL A 28 13.60 6.93 -0.46
N ILE A 29 13.68 8.19 -0.92
CA ILE A 29 14.00 8.50 -2.32
C ILE A 29 15.52 8.57 -2.42
N GLY A 30 16.13 7.47 -2.88
CA GLY A 30 17.58 7.32 -2.94
C GLY A 30 18.01 5.93 -3.42
N SER A 31 19.28 5.59 -3.23
CA SER A 31 19.81 4.29 -3.60
C SER A 31 19.47 3.21 -2.56
N LYS A 32 19.53 1.94 -2.96
CA LYS A 32 19.37 0.81 -2.02
C LYS A 32 20.38 0.89 -0.85
N LYS A 33 21.60 1.36 -1.13
CA LYS A 33 22.66 1.54 -0.13
C LYS A 33 22.27 2.56 0.95
N ASP A 34 21.59 3.64 0.55
CA ASP A 34 21.09 4.64 1.50
C ASP A 34 20.03 4.02 2.42
N ALA A 35 19.10 3.23 1.85
CA ALA A 35 18.09 2.52 2.64
C ALA A 35 18.70 1.50 3.62
N GLU A 36 19.74 0.77 3.19
CA GLU A 36 20.48 -0.16 4.06
C GLU A 36 21.25 0.57 5.17
N HIS A 37 21.79 1.74 4.89
CA HIS A 37 22.45 2.57 5.89
C HIS A 37 21.45 3.06 6.95
N ILE A 38 20.31 3.61 6.51
CA ILE A 38 19.23 4.08 7.40
C ILE A 38 18.68 2.93 8.23
N SER A 39 18.45 1.76 7.62
CA SER A 39 17.99 0.56 8.34
C SER A 39 18.95 0.15 9.45
N ARG A 40 20.26 0.19 9.22
CA ARG A 40 21.27 -0.09 10.27
C ARG A 40 21.25 0.95 11.38
N GLN A 41 21.16 2.23 11.05
CA GLN A 41 21.10 3.31 12.05
C GLN A 41 19.85 3.17 12.93
N VAL A 42 18.70 2.87 12.33
CA VAL A 42 17.43 2.66 13.05
C VAL A 42 17.51 1.43 13.94
N ARG A 43 18.09 0.30 13.47
CA ARG A 43 18.29 -0.88 14.32
C ARG A 43 19.14 -0.56 15.54
N ASN A 44 20.28 0.10 15.33
CA ASN A 44 21.17 0.49 16.44
C ASN A 44 20.44 1.41 17.42
N PHE A 45 19.66 2.37 16.93
CA PHE A 45 18.89 3.26 17.80
C PHE A 45 17.86 2.51 18.64
N ILE A 46 17.13 1.56 18.05
CA ILE A 46 16.13 0.75 18.75
C ILE A 46 16.78 -0.12 19.81
N THR A 47 17.87 -0.81 19.49
CA THR A 47 18.55 -1.69 20.43
C THR A 47 19.25 -0.91 21.54
N THR A 48 19.96 0.17 21.22
CA THR A 48 20.75 0.93 22.21
C THR A 48 19.89 1.88 23.05
N SER A 49 18.92 2.58 22.45
CA SER A 49 18.18 3.63 23.16
C SER A 49 16.85 3.15 23.74
N LEU A 50 16.18 2.21 23.08
CA LEU A 50 14.89 1.68 23.53
C LEU A 50 15.02 0.30 24.21
N GLY A 51 16.15 -0.38 24.06
CA GLY A 51 16.38 -1.71 24.64
C GLY A 51 15.50 -2.81 24.04
N LEU A 52 14.99 -2.60 22.82
CA LEU A 52 14.09 -3.54 22.15
C LEU A 52 14.84 -4.36 21.10
N GLU A 53 14.41 -5.61 20.93
CA GLU A 53 14.87 -6.47 19.84
C GLU A 53 14.06 -6.23 18.56
N VAL A 54 14.76 -6.09 17.44
CA VAL A 54 14.14 -5.87 16.13
C VAL A 54 13.79 -7.22 15.51
N ASN A 55 12.52 -7.39 15.12
CA ASN A 55 12.10 -8.57 14.38
C ASN A 55 12.62 -8.52 12.94
N GLU A 56 13.65 -9.30 12.63
CA GLU A 56 14.25 -9.36 11.30
C GLU A 56 13.31 -9.91 10.23
N ALA A 57 12.40 -10.80 10.58
CA ALA A 57 11.44 -11.37 9.63
C ALA A 57 10.46 -10.31 9.11
N LYS A 58 10.08 -9.35 9.97
CA LYS A 58 9.21 -8.21 9.62
C LYS A 58 9.98 -7.09 8.92
N THR A 59 11.27 -6.92 9.22
CA THR A 59 12.07 -5.79 8.73
C THR A 59 12.68 -6.10 7.37
N ARG A 60 12.00 -5.72 6.28
CA ARG A 60 12.47 -5.94 4.90
C ARG A 60 12.57 -4.64 4.13
N ILE A 61 13.69 -4.45 3.44
CA ILE A 61 13.87 -3.35 2.47
C ILE A 61 13.32 -3.85 1.14
N ARG A 62 12.32 -3.17 0.59
CA ARG A 62 11.72 -3.47 -0.72
C ARG A 62 11.66 -2.22 -1.57
N HIS A 63 11.67 -2.42 -2.89
CA HIS A 63 11.38 -1.35 -3.82
C HIS A 63 9.87 -1.10 -3.88
N ILE A 64 9.44 0.16 -4.04
CA ILE A 64 8.02 0.55 -4.02
C ILE A 64 7.19 -0.09 -5.14
N SER A 65 7.84 -0.58 -6.20
CA SER A 65 7.18 -1.33 -7.28
C SER A 65 6.78 -2.75 -6.87
N GLU A 66 7.48 -3.36 -5.90
CA GLU A 66 7.15 -4.70 -5.38
C GLU A 66 6.03 -4.66 -4.34
N GLY A 67 5.78 -3.48 -3.76
CA GLY A 67 4.83 -3.30 -2.67
C GLY A 67 5.41 -3.54 -1.28
N VAL A 68 4.83 -2.86 -0.30
CA VAL A 68 5.15 -2.98 1.13
C VAL A 68 3.87 -3.11 1.93
N ASN A 69 3.77 -4.14 2.77
CA ASN A 69 2.61 -4.34 3.62
C ASN A 69 2.71 -3.47 4.87
N PHE A 70 1.66 -2.68 5.14
CA PHE A 70 1.55 -1.83 6.32
C PHE A 70 0.08 -1.75 6.76
N LEU A 71 -0.20 -2.07 8.04
CA LEU A 71 -1.54 -2.02 8.64
C LEU A 71 -2.65 -2.77 7.86
N GLY A 72 -2.31 -3.88 7.20
CA GLY A 72 -3.26 -4.66 6.40
C GLY A 72 -3.50 -4.09 4.99
N TYR A 73 -2.79 -3.04 4.60
CA TYR A 73 -2.76 -2.52 3.24
C TYR A 73 -1.42 -2.83 2.58
N GLU A 74 -1.41 -2.89 1.26
CA GLU A 74 -0.22 -2.93 0.43
C GLU A 74 0.02 -1.56 -0.17
N ILE A 75 1.13 -0.94 0.22
CA ILE A 75 1.62 0.33 -0.33
C ILE A 75 2.46 -0.01 -1.55
N ARG A 76 1.97 0.31 -2.76
CA ARG A 76 2.73 0.10 -4.00
C ARG A 76 2.56 1.25 -4.97
N GLN A 77 3.50 1.38 -5.89
CA GLN A 77 3.37 2.29 -7.02
C GLN A 77 2.27 1.79 -7.96
N ALA A 78 1.35 2.68 -8.34
CA ALA A 78 0.31 2.34 -9.29
C ALA A 78 0.90 2.02 -10.66
N ASP A 79 0.46 0.91 -11.25
CA ASP A 79 0.79 0.55 -12.62
C ASP A 79 0.19 1.59 -13.56
N ALA A 80 1.03 2.50 -14.05
CA ALA A 80 0.59 3.49 -15.02
C ALA A 80 0.24 2.77 -16.32
N LYS A 81 -1.03 2.86 -16.76
CA LYS A 81 -1.35 2.64 -18.18
C LYS A 81 -0.48 3.59 -18.99
N LYS A 82 0.45 3.04 -19.79
CA LYS A 82 1.49 3.81 -20.50
C LYS A 82 0.94 5.01 -21.27
N LEU A 83 -0.30 4.91 -21.76
CA LEU A 83 -0.99 5.96 -22.49
C LEU A 83 -2.48 5.99 -22.09
N LEU A 84 -2.94 7.13 -21.59
CA LEU A 84 -4.36 7.44 -21.43
C LEU A 84 -4.86 8.17 -22.68
N LYS A 85 -6.01 7.76 -23.22
CA LYS A 85 -6.69 8.50 -24.29
C LYS A 85 -7.40 9.70 -23.67
N GLN A 86 -7.00 10.91 -24.06
CA GLN A 86 -7.66 12.14 -23.64
C GLN A 86 -8.21 12.87 -24.87
N LYS A 87 -9.47 13.32 -24.79
CA LYS A 87 -10.08 14.14 -25.83
C LYS A 87 -9.68 15.59 -25.57
N MET A 88 -8.84 16.17 -26.42
CA MET A 88 -8.51 17.59 -26.40
C MET A 88 -9.02 18.23 -27.69
N GLN A 89 -9.88 19.25 -27.56
CA GLN A 89 -10.40 20.03 -28.68
C GLN A 89 -10.90 19.15 -29.85
N GLY A 90 -11.69 18.12 -29.55
CA GLY A 90 -12.28 17.23 -30.56
C GLY A 90 -11.37 16.14 -31.14
N ARG A 91 -10.05 16.14 -30.85
CA ARG A 91 -9.12 15.09 -31.26
C ARG A 91 -8.73 14.18 -30.10
N HIS A 92 -8.54 12.89 -30.40
CA HIS A 92 -8.00 11.94 -29.42
C HIS A 92 -6.48 12.05 -29.41
N ALA A 93 -5.91 12.45 -28.27
CA ALA A 93 -4.47 12.44 -28.03
C ALA A 93 -4.12 11.40 -26.96
N LEU A 94 -2.93 10.81 -27.10
CA LEU A 94 -2.38 9.89 -26.11
C LEU A 94 -1.54 10.70 -25.13
N ARG A 95 -1.95 10.74 -23.85
CA ARG A 95 -1.20 11.36 -22.76
C ARG A 95 -0.53 10.27 -21.93
N ARG A 96 0.74 10.42 -21.57
CA ARG A 96 1.36 9.53 -20.57
C ARG A 96 0.64 9.69 -19.24
N SER A 97 0.17 8.59 -18.66
CA SER A 97 -0.29 8.59 -17.27
C SER A 97 0.89 8.95 -16.35
N THR A 98 0.62 9.63 -15.24
CA THR A 98 1.64 9.95 -14.23
C THR A 98 2.15 8.65 -13.61
N THR A 99 3.24 8.11 -14.14
CA THR A 99 4.02 7.02 -13.53
C THR A 99 4.61 7.51 -12.21
N GLY A 100 4.42 6.77 -11.12
CA GLY A 100 5.06 7.13 -9.84
C GLY A 100 4.12 7.46 -8.68
N ILE A 101 2.80 7.45 -8.90
CA ILE A 101 1.87 7.69 -7.79
C ILE A 101 1.84 6.46 -6.89
N VAL A 102 2.22 6.65 -5.63
CA VAL A 102 2.07 5.64 -4.58
C VAL A 102 0.61 5.60 -4.16
N GLN A 103 0.02 4.41 -4.14
CA GLN A 103 -1.37 4.18 -3.75
C GLN A 103 -1.46 3.05 -2.72
N LEU A 104 -2.55 3.06 -1.97
CA LEU A 104 -2.90 1.99 -1.04
C LEU A 104 -3.77 0.96 -1.75
N PHE A 105 -3.41 -0.31 -1.60
CA PHE A 105 -4.16 -1.44 -2.12
C PHE A 105 -4.58 -2.35 -0.97
N VAL A 106 -5.70 -3.02 -1.14
CA VAL A 106 -6.12 -4.10 -0.23
C VAL A 106 -5.59 -5.40 -0.80
N PRO A 107 -4.75 -6.15 -0.07
CA PRO A 107 -4.27 -7.45 -0.51
C PRO A 107 -5.40 -8.44 -0.77
N ASP A 108 -5.34 -9.16 -1.89
CA ASP A 108 -6.39 -10.11 -2.28
C ASP A 108 -6.62 -11.22 -1.26
N ASN A 109 -5.55 -11.65 -0.56
CA ASN A 109 -5.66 -12.64 0.50
C ASN A 109 -6.47 -12.13 1.70
N ILE A 110 -6.37 -10.84 2.04
CA ILE A 110 -7.15 -10.24 3.14
C ILE A 110 -8.60 -10.09 2.71
N ALA A 111 -8.85 -9.60 1.49
CA ALA A 111 -10.19 -9.51 0.93
C ALA A 111 -10.87 -10.88 0.84
N ALA A 112 -10.17 -11.90 0.32
CA ALA A 112 -10.67 -13.27 0.23
C ALA A 112 -10.96 -13.88 1.62
N LYS A 113 -10.06 -13.71 2.59
CA LYS A 113 -10.28 -14.15 3.99
C LYS A 113 -11.51 -13.48 4.60
N PHE A 114 -11.68 -12.17 4.38
CA PHE A 114 -12.85 -11.43 4.86
C PHE A 114 -14.15 -11.94 4.24
N CYS A 115 -14.17 -12.14 2.91
CA CYS A 115 -15.32 -12.70 2.19
C CYS A 115 -15.67 -14.11 2.70
N HIS A 116 -14.66 -14.95 2.95
CA HIS A 116 -14.85 -16.29 3.49
C HIS A 116 -15.39 -16.26 4.93
N GLN A 117 -14.77 -15.48 5.82
CA GLN A 117 -15.17 -15.39 7.22
C GLN A 117 -16.60 -14.88 7.39
N LYS A 118 -16.98 -13.87 6.60
CA LYS A 118 -18.35 -13.34 6.63
C LYS A 118 -19.33 -14.26 5.88
N LYS A 119 -18.87 -15.19 5.04
CA LYS A 119 -19.70 -15.99 4.11
C LYS A 119 -20.36 -15.13 3.03
N TYR A 120 -19.66 -14.14 2.48
CA TYR A 120 -20.15 -13.35 1.34
C TYR A 120 -20.08 -14.12 0.02
N GLY A 121 -19.23 -15.15 -0.07
CA GLY A 121 -19.06 -15.99 -1.25
C GLY A 121 -17.61 -16.05 -1.72
N CYS A 122 -17.41 -16.39 -2.99
CA CYS A 122 -16.10 -16.55 -3.59
C CYS A 122 -15.61 -15.22 -4.17
N TYR A 123 -14.57 -14.64 -3.57
CA TYR A 123 -13.96 -13.37 -3.99
C TYR A 123 -13.37 -13.46 -5.40
N GLU A 124 -12.64 -14.54 -5.72
CA GLU A 124 -11.93 -14.71 -6.99
C GLU A 124 -12.85 -14.69 -8.22
N ASN A 125 -14.03 -15.33 -8.09
CA ASN A 125 -15.01 -15.41 -9.17
C ASN A 125 -16.10 -14.34 -9.05
N VAL A 126 -16.01 -13.46 -8.05
CA VAL A 126 -17.03 -12.43 -7.73
C VAL A 126 -18.43 -13.04 -7.63
N LYS A 127 -18.54 -14.24 -7.04
CA LYS A 127 -19.80 -14.96 -6.88
C LYS A 127 -20.31 -14.81 -5.46
N ALA A 128 -21.45 -14.14 -5.31
CA ALA A 128 -22.16 -14.06 -4.05
C ALA A 128 -22.77 -15.43 -3.71
N VAL A 129 -22.70 -15.79 -2.42
CA VAL A 129 -23.31 -17.02 -1.91
C VAL A 129 -24.38 -16.64 -0.89
N HIS A 130 -25.55 -17.28 -1.01
CA HIS A 130 -26.65 -17.10 -0.08
C HIS A 130 -26.27 -17.57 1.33
N ARG A 131 -26.60 -16.77 2.36
CA ARG A 131 -26.33 -17.08 3.77
C ARG A 131 -27.57 -17.70 4.41
N SER A 132 -27.63 -19.03 4.43
CA SER A 132 -28.74 -19.78 5.06
C SER A 132 -28.98 -19.40 6.53
N SER A 133 -27.95 -18.98 7.26
CA SER A 133 -28.08 -18.53 8.65
C SER A 133 -28.92 -17.26 8.83
N LEU A 134 -29.13 -16.46 7.78
CA LEU A 134 -29.92 -15.23 7.85
C LEU A 134 -31.41 -15.46 7.58
N GLN A 135 -31.81 -16.65 7.11
CA GLN A 135 -33.22 -16.95 6.78
C GLN A 135 -34.15 -16.90 7.99
N ASN A 136 -33.62 -17.21 9.18
CA ASN A 136 -34.39 -17.29 10.42
C ASN A 136 -34.34 -16.00 11.25
N LEU A 137 -33.71 -14.94 10.73
CA LEU A 137 -33.59 -13.64 11.41
C LEU A 137 -34.69 -12.70 10.93
N SER A 138 -35.06 -11.73 11.77
CA SER A 138 -35.95 -10.64 11.38
C SER A 138 -35.28 -9.71 10.37
N GLU A 139 -36.07 -8.98 9.59
CA GLU A 139 -35.53 -8.04 8.58
C GLU A 139 -34.59 -6.99 9.19
N ALA A 140 -34.89 -6.50 10.39
CA ALA A 140 -34.03 -5.55 11.10
C ALA A 140 -32.67 -6.17 11.47
N GLU A 141 -32.66 -7.42 11.95
CA GLU A 141 -31.43 -8.15 12.28
C GLU A 141 -30.61 -8.47 11.03
N ILE A 142 -31.28 -8.78 9.91
CA ILE A 142 -30.61 -8.98 8.62
C ILE A 142 -29.88 -7.71 8.20
N VAL A 143 -30.54 -6.55 8.25
CA VAL A 143 -29.93 -5.26 7.89
C VAL A 143 -28.75 -4.90 8.81
N LEU A 144 -28.87 -5.16 10.11
CA LEU A 144 -27.78 -4.91 11.08
C LEU A 144 -26.55 -5.80 10.87
N THR A 145 -26.68 -6.89 10.12
CA THR A 145 -25.57 -7.84 9.88
C THR A 145 -24.64 -7.38 8.75
N PHE A 146 -25.08 -6.43 7.91
CA PHE A 146 -24.31 -5.88 6.78
C PHE A 146 -23.63 -4.56 7.14
#